data_AF-A0A7W8DI72-F1
#
_entry.id   AF-A0A7W8DI72-F1
#
_cell.length_a   1.000
_cell.length_b   1.000
_cell.length_c   1.000
_cell.angle_alpha   90.00
_cell.angle_beta   90.00
_cell.angle_gamma   90.00
#
_symmetry.space_group_name_H-M   'P 1'
#
loop_
_entity.id
_entity.type
_entity.pdbx_description
1 polymer ?
#
loop_
_entity_poly.entity_id
_entity_poly.type
_entity_poly.pdbx_seq_one_letter_code
_entity_poly.pdbx_strand_id
1 'polypeptide(L)'
;MTAASQSQSYLMPNAADMLRQKECERRIYRTDSDFLGKIEPLAQWFCDKYPGNRQPKHYCELVSGRYGKGSYDFAVRHMIRWGRADARLIEDAFQISLPPFIHEFYSQVQEAVLVWRNIIHILPPEEVIAWERQNREWEGKGNGPVRLVRFIKSYSVSGDIAIRRSVSDDKWRMFYVSVDDEANYEEARLDHYTLAEDLDSWLQYLMTNDGAYSQDEFHQSEAAYLMTRVT
;
A
#
# COMPACT_ATOMS: atom_id res chain seq x y z
N MET A 1 6.88 16.36 48.50
CA MET A 1 7.02 15.10 47.75
C MET A 1 6.36 15.31 46.40
N THR A 2 7.16 15.57 45.37
CA THR A 2 6.73 15.86 44.00
C THR A 2 6.53 14.55 43.26
N ALA A 3 5.31 14.26 42.86
CA ALA A 3 5.01 13.15 41.97
C ALA A 3 5.54 13.48 40.57
N ALA A 4 6.49 12.68 40.10
CA ALA A 4 6.98 12.75 38.74
C ALA A 4 5.87 12.26 37.79
N SER A 5 5.36 13.18 36.97
CA SER A 5 4.57 12.87 35.79
C SER A 5 5.45 12.11 34.80
N GLN A 6 5.22 10.79 34.68
CA GLN A 6 5.80 10.01 33.60
C GLN A 6 5.06 10.35 32.31
N SER A 7 5.67 11.20 31.49
CA SER A 7 5.29 11.37 30.09
C SER A 7 5.53 10.04 29.38
N GLN A 8 4.48 9.21 29.24
CA GLN A 8 4.51 8.09 28.30
C GLN A 8 4.68 8.69 26.90
N SER A 9 5.87 8.56 26.33
CA SER A 9 6.06 8.73 24.90
C SER A 9 5.24 7.64 24.22
N TYR A 10 4.07 7.98 23.69
CA TYR A 10 3.37 7.11 22.74
C TYR A 10 4.28 6.99 21.52
N LEU A 11 5.04 5.91 21.46
CA LEU A 11 5.70 5.49 20.22
C LEU A 11 4.58 5.26 19.22
N MET A 12 4.58 6.03 18.14
CA MET A 12 3.68 5.75 17.03
C MET A 12 3.99 4.33 16.52
N PRO A 13 2.97 3.51 16.25
CA PRO A 13 3.18 2.17 15.74
C PRO A 13 3.84 2.25 14.36
N ASN A 14 4.84 1.40 14.10
CA ASN A 14 5.39 1.25 12.75
C ASN A 14 4.35 0.61 11.80
N ALA A 15 4.61 0.62 10.51
CA ALA A 15 3.70 0.11 9.49
C ALA A 15 3.29 -1.35 9.73
N ALA A 16 4.21 -2.21 10.17
CA ALA A 16 3.88 -3.61 10.47
C ALA A 16 2.96 -3.75 11.68
N ASP A 17 3.16 -2.93 12.72
CA ASP A 17 2.32 -2.91 13.92
C ASP A 17 0.92 -2.35 13.63
N MET A 18 0.82 -1.34 12.76
CA MET A 18 -0.45 -0.85 12.23
C MET A 18 -1.26 -1.95 11.55
N LEU A 19 -0.63 -2.77 10.71
CA LEU A 19 -1.30 -3.89 10.03
C LEU A 19 -1.82 -5.00 10.97
N ARG A 20 -1.41 -5.01 12.25
CA ARG A 20 -1.93 -5.93 13.28
C ARG A 20 -3.11 -5.36 14.06
N GLN A 21 -3.44 -4.09 13.88
CA GLN A 21 -4.55 -3.47 14.59
C GLN A 21 -5.88 -4.08 14.13
N LYS A 22 -6.79 -4.30 15.09
CA LYS A 22 -8.11 -4.91 14.82
C LYS A 22 -8.92 -4.12 13.78
N GLU A 23 -8.73 -2.81 13.71
CA GLU A 23 -9.38 -1.92 12.75
C GLU A 23 -8.98 -2.22 11.30
N CYS A 24 -7.80 -2.82 11.09
CA CYS A 24 -7.32 -3.29 9.79
C CYS A 24 -7.82 -4.71 9.45
N GLU A 25 -8.38 -5.46 10.40
CA GLU A 25 -8.63 -6.89 10.19
C GLU A 25 -9.82 -7.22 9.30
N ARG A 26 -10.80 -6.31 9.18
CA ARG A 26 -12.07 -6.60 8.49
C ARG A 26 -12.79 -5.33 8.06
N ARG A 27 -13.14 -5.25 6.78
CA ARG A 27 -14.03 -4.23 6.20
C ARG A 27 -15.28 -4.85 5.62
N ILE A 28 -16.33 -4.06 5.47
CA ILE A 28 -17.62 -4.48 4.91
C ILE A 28 -17.91 -3.66 3.67
N TYR A 29 -18.17 -4.34 2.57
CA TYR A 29 -18.54 -3.75 1.28
C TYR A 29 -19.90 -4.29 0.83
N ARG A 30 -20.58 -3.60 -0.08
CA ARG A 30 -21.85 -4.06 -0.65
C ARG A 30 -21.60 -4.99 -1.84
N THR A 31 -22.38 -6.05 -2.00
CA THR A 31 -22.18 -7.06 -3.07
C THR A 31 -22.41 -6.55 -4.49
N ASP A 32 -23.07 -5.41 -4.67
CA ASP A 32 -23.20 -4.74 -5.97
C ASP A 32 -21.94 -3.94 -6.36
N SER A 33 -20.90 -3.95 -5.53
CA SER A 33 -19.61 -3.33 -5.83
C SER A 33 -18.77 -4.19 -6.76
N ASP A 34 -18.20 -3.55 -7.80
CA ASP A 34 -17.15 -4.12 -8.66
C ASP A 34 -15.93 -4.64 -7.85
N PHE A 35 -15.80 -4.20 -6.59
CA PHE A 35 -14.78 -4.64 -5.67
C PHE A 35 -14.83 -6.15 -5.40
N LEU A 36 -16.02 -6.75 -5.31
CA LEU A 36 -16.16 -8.18 -5.04
C LEU A 36 -15.51 -9.03 -6.15
N GLY A 37 -15.78 -8.67 -7.41
CA GLY A 37 -15.20 -9.35 -8.58
C GLY A 37 -13.69 -9.23 -8.70
N LYS A 38 -13.07 -8.25 -8.02
CA LYS A 38 -11.61 -8.09 -7.95
C LYS A 38 -10.99 -8.86 -6.78
N ILE A 39 -11.68 -8.89 -5.63
CA ILE A 39 -11.16 -9.48 -4.39
C ILE A 39 -11.12 -11.00 -4.42
N GLU A 40 -12.15 -11.68 -4.94
CA GLU A 40 -12.18 -13.14 -4.94
C GLU A 40 -11.00 -13.75 -5.74
N PRO A 41 -10.69 -13.27 -6.97
CA PRO A 41 -9.50 -13.73 -7.69
C PRO A 41 -8.19 -13.45 -6.94
N LEU A 42 -8.07 -12.29 -6.28
CA LEU A 42 -6.88 -11.96 -5.49
C LEU A 42 -6.72 -12.86 -4.27
N ALA A 43 -7.81 -13.15 -3.56
CA ALA A 43 -7.81 -14.08 -2.44
C ALA A 43 -7.43 -15.50 -2.89
N GLN A 44 -7.95 -15.96 -4.03
CA GLN A 44 -7.57 -17.24 -4.63
C GLN A 44 -6.08 -17.27 -4.98
N TRP A 45 -5.61 -16.27 -5.75
CA TRP A 45 -4.19 -16.14 -6.11
C TRP A 45 -3.27 -16.15 -4.88
N PHE A 46 -3.64 -15.43 -3.82
CA PHE A 46 -2.84 -15.37 -2.60
C PHE A 46 -2.76 -16.73 -1.89
N CYS A 47 -3.86 -17.49 -1.89
CA CYS A 47 -3.89 -18.84 -1.31
C CYS A 47 -3.09 -19.85 -2.15
N ASP A 48 -3.14 -19.73 -3.47
CA ASP A 48 -2.39 -20.58 -4.39
C ASP A 48 -0.87 -20.30 -4.31
N LYS A 49 -0.49 -19.03 -4.16
CA LYS A 49 0.91 -18.61 -3.95
C LYS A 49 1.47 -19.11 -2.61
N TYR A 50 0.64 -19.17 -1.58
CA TYR A 50 1.03 -19.58 -0.23
C TYR A 50 0.22 -20.78 0.28
N PRO A 51 0.49 -21.99 -0.24
CA PRO A 51 -0.22 -23.19 0.17
C PRO A 51 0.01 -23.46 1.66
N GLY A 52 -1.08 -23.55 2.43
CA GLY A 52 -1.05 -23.69 3.89
C GLY A 52 -1.46 -22.43 4.66
N ASN A 53 -1.65 -21.30 3.98
CA ASN A 53 -2.41 -20.18 4.53
C ASN A 53 -3.92 -20.51 4.63
N ARG A 54 -4.70 -19.53 5.09
CA ARG A 54 -6.17 -19.65 5.16
C ARG A 54 -6.74 -19.88 3.75
N GLN A 55 -7.86 -20.60 3.66
CA GLN A 55 -8.64 -20.73 2.42
C GLN A 55 -9.22 -19.38 1.99
N PRO A 56 -9.51 -19.14 0.68
CA PRO A 56 -10.04 -17.87 0.17
C PRO A 56 -11.24 -17.32 0.93
N LYS A 57 -12.16 -18.21 1.34
CA LYS A 57 -13.35 -17.89 2.17
C LYS A 57 -13.07 -17.22 3.52
N HIS A 58 -11.82 -17.26 4.00
CA HIS A 58 -11.44 -16.55 5.23
C HIS A 58 -11.03 -15.09 4.96
N TYR A 59 -10.78 -14.74 3.70
CA TYR A 59 -10.46 -13.39 3.27
C TYR A 59 -11.68 -12.67 2.71
N CYS A 60 -12.64 -13.39 2.14
CA CYS A 60 -13.91 -12.87 1.68
C CYS A 60 -15.05 -13.78 2.18
N GLU A 61 -15.98 -13.21 2.95
CA GLU A 61 -17.18 -13.92 3.42
C GLU A 61 -18.44 -13.09 3.12
N LEU A 62 -19.47 -13.72 2.57
CA LEU A 62 -20.80 -13.10 2.53
C LEU A 62 -21.34 -12.99 3.94
N VAL A 63 -21.82 -11.81 4.31
CA VAL A 63 -22.42 -11.55 5.61
C VAL A 63 -23.86 -11.12 5.39
N SER A 64 -24.77 -11.69 6.18
CA SER A 64 -26.18 -11.33 6.13
C SER A 64 -26.35 -9.85 6.48
N GLY A 65 -26.70 -9.04 5.47
CA GLY A 65 -26.84 -7.58 5.57
C GLY A 65 -28.18 -7.15 6.19
N ARG A 66 -28.15 -5.98 6.86
CA ARG A 66 -29.27 -5.34 7.58
C ARG A 66 -30.02 -4.28 6.76
N TYR A 67 -29.86 -4.26 5.44
CA TYR A 67 -30.54 -3.31 4.54
C TYR A 67 -31.35 -4.08 3.49
N GLY A 68 -32.58 -3.64 3.27
CA GLY A 68 -33.65 -4.43 2.66
C GLY A 68 -33.45 -4.88 1.22
N LYS A 69 -34.25 -5.91 0.85
CA LYS A 69 -34.54 -6.43 -0.49
C LYS A 69 -33.35 -6.49 -1.47
N GLY A 70 -32.48 -7.48 -1.29
CA GLY A 70 -31.71 -8.08 -2.39
C GLY A 70 -30.22 -7.72 -2.48
N SER A 71 -29.70 -6.86 -1.61
CA SER A 71 -28.27 -6.61 -1.47
C SER A 71 -27.70 -7.36 -0.26
N TYR A 72 -26.58 -8.03 -0.43
CA TYR A 72 -25.80 -8.60 0.66
C TYR A 72 -24.62 -7.67 0.96
N ASP A 73 -24.13 -7.75 2.19
CA ASP A 73 -22.85 -7.19 2.55
C ASP A 73 -21.81 -8.32 2.44
N PHE A 74 -20.56 -8.01 2.11
CA PHE A 74 -19.47 -8.98 2.17
C PHE A 74 -18.33 -8.39 3.00
N ALA A 75 -17.80 -9.22 3.90
CA ALA A 75 -16.69 -8.84 4.73
C ALA A 75 -15.38 -9.30 4.09
N VAL A 76 -14.43 -8.38 4.01
CA VAL A 76 -13.11 -8.61 3.42
C VAL A 76 -12.03 -8.37 4.46
N ARG A 77 -10.98 -9.19 4.43
CA ARG A 77 -9.80 -9.06 5.29
C ARG A 77 -8.55 -8.83 4.46
N HIS A 78 -7.60 -8.08 4.99
CA HIS A 78 -6.27 -7.96 4.39
C HIS A 78 -5.61 -9.33 4.26
N MET A 79 -4.93 -9.55 3.14
CA MET A 79 -4.16 -10.77 2.87
C MET A 79 -2.70 -10.44 3.16
N ILE A 80 -2.23 -10.80 4.35
CA ILE A 80 -0.88 -10.48 4.79
C ILE A 80 -0.11 -11.78 5.00
N ARG A 81 1.05 -11.87 4.35
CA ARG A 81 2.03 -12.92 4.59
C ARG A 81 3.03 -12.42 5.62
N TRP A 82 2.79 -12.76 6.88
CA TRP A 82 3.71 -12.47 7.97
C TRP A 82 4.97 -13.32 7.85
N GLY A 83 6.11 -12.72 8.16
CA GLY A 83 7.42 -13.35 8.11
C GLY A 83 8.48 -12.36 7.65
N ARG A 84 9.74 -12.75 7.82
CA ARG A 84 10.87 -11.95 7.37
C ARG A 84 11.07 -12.12 5.87
N ALA A 85 11.25 -11.02 5.16
CA ALA A 85 11.79 -10.94 3.82
C ALA A 85 13.11 -10.12 3.85
N ASP A 86 14.00 -10.39 2.90
CA ASP A 86 15.31 -9.73 2.87
C ASP A 86 15.32 -8.55 1.91
N ALA A 87 15.08 -7.35 2.43
CA ALA A 87 15.11 -6.11 1.65
C ALA A 87 16.47 -5.84 1.01
N ARG A 88 17.56 -6.43 1.51
CA ARG A 88 18.92 -6.29 0.95
C ARG A 88 19.02 -6.86 -0.47
N LEU A 89 18.11 -7.77 -0.86
CA LEU A 89 18.04 -8.25 -2.23
C LEU A 89 17.81 -7.09 -3.22
N ILE A 90 17.01 -6.10 -2.84
CA ILE A 90 16.75 -4.89 -3.66
C ILE A 90 18.00 -4.01 -3.70
N GLU A 91 18.66 -3.82 -2.56
CA GLU A 91 19.91 -3.06 -2.45
C GLU A 91 21.00 -3.63 -3.34
N ASP A 92 21.22 -4.95 -3.28
CA ASP A 92 22.20 -5.66 -4.10
C ASP A 92 21.84 -5.60 -5.59
N ALA A 93 20.56 -5.77 -5.94
CA ALA A 93 20.11 -5.76 -7.32
C ALA A 93 20.26 -4.40 -8.01
N PHE A 94 20.13 -3.31 -7.25
CA PHE A 94 20.11 -1.94 -7.79
C PHE A 94 21.29 -1.06 -7.31
N GLN A 95 22.19 -1.60 -6.50
CA GLN A 95 23.36 -0.91 -5.94
C GLN A 95 22.96 0.38 -5.20
N ILE A 96 21.95 0.28 -4.34
CA ILE A 96 21.41 1.38 -3.52
C ILE A 96 21.44 1.03 -2.03
N SER A 97 21.22 2.03 -1.18
CA SER A 97 20.89 1.83 0.24
C SER A 97 19.45 2.26 0.49
N LEU A 98 18.62 1.31 0.88
CA LEU A 98 17.22 1.54 1.20
C LEU A 98 17.10 2.26 2.55
N PRO A 99 16.04 3.06 2.74
CA PRO A 99 15.80 3.70 4.02
C PRO A 99 15.42 2.68 5.11
N PRO A 100 15.72 2.96 6.39
CA PRO A 100 15.48 2.02 7.50
C PRO A 100 14.04 1.50 7.60
N PHE A 101 13.03 2.33 7.29
CA PHE A 101 11.62 1.93 7.38
C PHE A 101 11.25 0.77 6.44
N ILE A 102 11.97 0.60 5.32
CA ILE A 102 11.75 -0.54 4.41
C ILE A 102 12.30 -1.83 5.04
N HIS A 103 13.49 -1.76 5.64
CA HIS A 103 14.07 -2.89 6.37
C HIS A 103 13.22 -3.28 7.58
N GLU A 104 12.71 -2.30 8.32
CA GLU A 104 11.83 -2.53 9.46
C GLU A 104 10.53 -3.24 9.03
N PHE A 105 9.90 -2.77 7.95
CA PHE A 105 8.69 -3.41 7.41
C PHE A 105 8.94 -4.86 6.96
N TYR A 106 9.95 -5.09 6.10
CA TYR A 106 10.27 -6.42 5.60
C TYR A 106 10.84 -7.36 6.67
N SER A 107 11.25 -6.85 7.82
CA SER A 107 11.63 -7.71 8.96
C SER A 107 10.44 -8.51 9.51
N GLN A 108 9.20 -8.08 9.21
CA GLN A 108 7.97 -8.66 9.77
C GLN A 108 6.93 -9.08 8.73
N VAL A 109 6.94 -8.46 7.55
CA VAL A 109 5.98 -8.69 6.47
C VAL A 109 6.72 -9.14 5.21
N GLN A 110 6.32 -10.27 4.63
CA GLN A 110 6.86 -10.74 3.35
C GLN A 110 6.12 -10.10 2.17
N GLU A 111 4.80 -9.99 2.29
CA GLU A 111 3.89 -9.45 1.27
C GLU A 111 2.57 -9.06 1.91
N ALA A 112 1.90 -8.03 1.39
CA ALA A 112 0.58 -7.62 1.87
C ALA A 112 -0.32 -7.12 0.74
N VAL A 113 -1.56 -7.63 0.68
CA VAL A 113 -2.65 -7.07 -0.12
C VAL A 113 -3.66 -6.45 0.84
N LEU A 114 -3.69 -5.11 0.85
CA LEU A 114 -4.52 -4.29 1.68
C LEU A 114 -5.78 -3.91 0.91
N VAL A 115 -6.87 -4.57 1.29
CA VAL A 115 -8.21 -4.41 0.73
C VAL A 115 -8.95 -3.19 1.30
N TRP A 116 -8.37 -1.99 1.13
CA TRP A 116 -9.09 -0.74 1.36
C TRP A 116 -9.88 -0.33 0.11
N ARG A 117 -10.48 0.87 0.11
CA ARG A 117 -11.17 1.40 -1.08
C ARG A 117 -10.32 1.26 -2.35
N ASN A 118 -9.03 1.53 -2.20
CA ASN A 118 -8.00 1.15 -3.15
C ASN A 118 -7.34 -0.15 -2.69
N ILE A 119 -7.28 -1.14 -3.58
CA ILE A 119 -6.55 -2.38 -3.31
C ILE A 119 -5.07 -2.07 -3.51
N ILE A 120 -4.31 -2.18 -2.42
CA ILE A 120 -2.89 -1.86 -2.36
C ILE A 120 -2.12 -3.15 -2.16
N HIS A 121 -1.16 -3.42 -3.03
CA HIS A 121 -0.35 -4.64 -2.97
C HIS A 121 1.12 -4.28 -2.77
N ILE A 122 1.59 -4.45 -1.54
CA ILE A 122 2.99 -4.31 -1.15
C ILE A 122 3.70 -5.61 -1.54
N LEU A 123 4.59 -5.52 -2.53
CA LEU A 123 5.24 -6.66 -3.18
C LEU A 123 6.34 -7.26 -2.29
N PRO A 124 6.67 -8.56 -2.43
CA PRO A 124 7.89 -9.12 -1.86
C PRO A 124 9.13 -8.60 -2.61
N PRO A 125 10.33 -8.56 -1.96
CA PRO A 125 11.54 -8.01 -2.56
C PRO A 125 11.91 -8.56 -3.95
N GLU A 126 11.69 -9.86 -4.19
CA GLU A 126 11.98 -10.50 -5.47
C GLU A 126 11.07 -9.99 -6.60
N GLU A 127 9.81 -9.72 -6.29
CA GLU A 127 8.86 -9.13 -7.24
C GLU A 127 9.10 -7.64 -7.45
N VAL A 128 9.55 -6.92 -6.41
CA VAL A 128 10.05 -5.53 -6.57
C VAL A 128 11.17 -5.50 -7.61
N ILE A 129 12.15 -6.40 -7.50
CA ILE A 129 13.28 -6.46 -8.43
C ILE A 129 12.81 -6.77 -9.86
N ALA A 130 11.95 -7.78 -10.03
CA ALA A 130 11.42 -8.15 -11.34
C ALA A 130 10.63 -6.99 -11.97
N TRP A 131 9.75 -6.35 -11.19
CA TRP A 131 8.93 -5.24 -11.63
C TRP A 131 9.76 -4.00 -12.03
N GLU A 132 10.73 -3.63 -11.20
CA GLU A 132 11.60 -2.48 -11.49
C GLU A 132 12.50 -2.71 -12.71
N ARG A 133 13.01 -3.93 -12.91
CA ARG A 133 13.78 -4.26 -14.13
C ARG A 133 12.93 -4.10 -15.39
N GLN A 134 11.73 -4.64 -15.38
CA GLN A 134 10.79 -4.52 -16.50
C GLN A 134 10.50 -3.05 -16.85
N ASN A 135 10.18 -2.22 -15.84
CA ASN A 135 9.90 -0.80 -16.06
C ASN A 135 11.11 -0.06 -16.62
N ARG A 136 12.30 -0.30 -16.08
CA ARG A 136 13.54 0.34 -16.54
C ARG A 136 13.91 -0.03 -17.97
N GLU A 137 13.66 -1.27 -18.37
CA GLU A 137 13.84 -1.72 -19.74
C GLU A 137 12.88 -1.01 -20.69
N TRP A 138 11.60 -0.92 -20.33
CA TRP A 138 10.58 -0.22 -21.12
C TRP A 138 10.87 1.28 -21.28
N GLU A 139 11.39 1.91 -20.23
CA GLU A 139 11.71 3.34 -20.22
C GLU A 139 13.11 3.66 -20.81
N GLY A 140 13.88 2.65 -21.23
CA GLY A 140 15.22 2.82 -21.79
C GLY A 140 16.27 3.32 -20.77
N LYS A 141 16.04 3.09 -19.47
CA LYS A 141 16.85 3.57 -18.34
C LYS A 141 17.65 2.48 -17.62
N GLY A 142 17.84 1.32 -18.24
CA GLY A 142 18.51 0.16 -17.63
C GLY A 142 19.92 0.41 -17.04
N ASN A 143 20.63 1.46 -17.46
CA ASN A 143 22.01 1.75 -17.06
C ASN A 143 22.19 3.01 -16.16
N GLY A 144 21.10 3.72 -15.81
CA GLY A 144 21.18 4.94 -15.00
C GLY A 144 21.20 4.69 -13.49
N PRO A 145 21.64 5.68 -12.67
CA PRO A 145 21.57 5.57 -11.21
C PRO A 145 20.12 5.36 -10.74
N VAL A 146 19.93 4.47 -9.77
CA VAL A 146 18.61 4.15 -9.22
C VAL A 146 18.27 5.16 -8.12
N ARG A 147 17.28 6.01 -8.39
CA ARG A 147 16.71 6.97 -7.42
C ARG A 147 15.24 6.72 -7.09
N LEU A 148 14.65 5.70 -7.68
CA LEU A 148 13.23 5.37 -7.54
C LEU A 148 13.08 3.86 -7.54
N VAL A 149 12.28 3.33 -6.62
CA VAL A 149 11.98 1.90 -6.52
C VAL A 149 10.48 1.75 -6.25
N ARG A 150 9.73 1.24 -7.23
CA ARG A 150 8.32 0.86 -7.08
C ARG A 150 8.24 -0.42 -6.27
N PHE A 151 7.47 -0.42 -5.21
CA PHE A 151 7.30 -1.61 -4.37
C PHE A 151 5.85 -1.89 -3.98
N ILE A 152 4.93 -1.05 -4.46
CA ILE A 152 3.51 -1.16 -4.18
C ILE A 152 2.73 -0.94 -5.47
N LYS A 153 1.83 -1.88 -5.78
CA LYS A 153 0.87 -1.76 -6.88
C LYS A 153 -0.47 -1.27 -6.35
N SER A 154 -1.15 -0.40 -7.10
CA SER A 154 -2.53 -0.02 -6.86
C SER A 154 -3.43 -0.55 -7.99
N TYR A 155 -4.50 -1.28 -7.66
CA TYR A 155 -5.41 -1.85 -8.67
C TYR A 155 -6.61 -0.95 -9.00
N SER A 156 -6.75 0.17 -8.30
CA SER A 156 -7.88 1.08 -8.44
C SER A 156 -7.52 2.41 -9.09
N VAL A 157 -6.23 2.62 -9.37
CA VAL A 157 -5.65 3.90 -9.79
C VAL A 157 -4.61 3.63 -10.87
N SER A 158 -4.49 4.51 -11.86
CA SER A 158 -3.46 4.44 -12.90
C SER A 158 -2.07 4.86 -12.38
N GLY A 159 -1.56 4.13 -11.40
CA GLY A 159 -0.23 4.39 -10.84
C GLY A 159 0.26 3.40 -9.80
N ASP A 160 1.57 3.45 -9.57
CA ASP A 160 2.28 2.69 -8.56
C ASP A 160 2.69 3.61 -7.39
N ILE A 161 3.03 3.01 -6.25
CA ILE A 161 3.69 3.72 -5.15
C ILE A 161 5.13 3.24 -5.04
N ALA A 162 6.03 4.20 -4.94
CA ALA A 162 7.46 4.00 -4.91
C ALA A 162 8.08 4.69 -3.69
N ILE A 163 9.32 4.32 -3.40
CA ILE A 163 10.23 5.22 -2.69
C ILE A 163 11.08 5.97 -3.72
N ARG A 164 11.36 7.25 -3.45
CA ARG A 164 12.23 8.08 -4.28
C ARG A 164 13.26 8.81 -3.43
N ARG A 165 14.51 8.85 -3.88
CA ARG A 165 15.61 9.60 -3.27
C ARG A 165 15.65 11.02 -3.81
N SER A 166 15.25 11.96 -2.97
CA SER A 166 15.21 13.40 -3.29
C SER A 166 16.56 13.90 -3.79
N VAL A 167 16.55 14.83 -4.76
CA VAL A 167 17.79 15.44 -5.27
C VAL A 167 18.28 16.59 -4.40
N SER A 168 17.39 17.23 -3.65
CA SER A 168 17.72 18.38 -2.80
C SER A 168 18.35 18.00 -1.46
N ASP A 169 17.87 16.94 -0.81
CA ASP A 169 18.36 16.54 0.52
C ASP A 169 18.79 15.07 0.64
N ASP A 170 18.78 14.34 -0.48
CA ASP A 170 19.27 12.97 -0.59
C ASP A 170 18.53 11.93 0.26
N LYS A 171 17.35 12.29 0.81
CA LYS A 171 16.50 11.39 1.60
C LYS A 171 15.51 10.63 0.73
N TRP A 172 15.23 9.39 1.13
CA TRP A 172 14.18 8.57 0.54
C TRP A 172 12.82 8.90 1.15
N ARG A 173 11.80 9.06 0.30
CA ARG A 173 10.42 9.33 0.70
C ARG A 173 9.42 8.55 -0.14
N MET A 174 8.18 8.42 0.35
CA MET A 174 7.08 7.80 -0.38
C MET A 174 6.62 8.71 -1.53
N PHE A 175 6.38 8.11 -2.70
CA PHE A 175 6.12 8.82 -3.94
C PHE A 175 5.07 8.12 -4.80
N TYR A 176 4.18 8.89 -5.43
CA TYR A 176 3.22 8.36 -6.41
C TYR A 176 3.84 8.37 -7.81
N VAL A 177 3.77 7.26 -8.51
CA VAL A 177 4.26 7.13 -9.89
C VAL A 177 3.06 6.96 -10.80
N SER A 178 2.74 7.99 -11.57
CA SER A 178 1.67 7.93 -12.58
C SER A 178 2.11 7.07 -13.76
N VAL A 179 1.21 6.25 -14.31
CA VAL A 179 1.48 5.47 -15.53
C VAL A 179 1.68 6.39 -16.76
N ASP A 180 1.07 7.57 -16.75
CA ASP A 180 1.03 8.49 -17.91
C ASP A 180 2.13 9.57 -17.88
N ASP A 181 2.97 9.60 -16.85
CA ASP A 181 3.92 10.70 -16.66
C ASP A 181 5.35 10.33 -17.10
N GLU A 182 5.72 10.77 -18.31
CA GLU A 182 7.12 10.72 -18.79
C GLU A 182 8.08 11.46 -17.85
N ALA A 183 7.57 12.40 -17.03
CA ALA A 183 8.35 13.19 -16.09
C ALA A 183 8.72 12.46 -14.81
N ASN A 184 8.33 11.19 -14.61
CA ASN A 184 8.70 10.36 -13.46
C ASN A 184 10.22 10.28 -13.18
N TYR A 185 11.07 10.72 -14.12
CA TYR A 185 12.53 10.82 -13.98
C TYR A 185 13.10 12.24 -14.19
N GLU A 186 12.27 13.27 -14.33
CA GLU A 186 12.70 14.68 -14.30
C GLU A 186 13.08 15.05 -12.86
N GLU A 187 14.36 14.81 -12.53
CA GLU A 187 14.91 14.79 -11.18
C GLU A 187 14.51 15.97 -10.28
N ALA A 188 14.51 17.20 -10.81
CA ALA A 188 14.27 18.42 -10.03
C ALA A 188 12.79 18.81 -9.85
N ARG A 189 11.89 18.36 -10.74
CA ARG A 189 10.45 18.72 -10.66
C ARG A 189 9.70 17.93 -9.61
N LEU A 190 10.19 16.75 -9.28
CA LEU A 190 9.45 15.75 -8.51
C LEU A 190 9.67 15.81 -7.00
N ASP A 191 10.65 16.58 -6.50
CA ASP A 191 10.82 16.78 -5.06
C ASP A 191 9.57 17.39 -4.40
N HIS A 192 8.68 18.03 -5.18
CA HIS A 192 7.44 18.64 -4.71
C HIS A 192 6.23 17.68 -4.56
N TYR A 193 6.31 16.43 -5.05
CA TYR A 193 5.18 15.49 -5.08
C TYR A 193 5.34 14.33 -4.08
N THR A 194 5.97 14.61 -2.94
CA THR A 194 6.10 13.63 -1.85
C THR A 194 4.72 13.27 -1.30
N LEU A 195 4.42 11.97 -1.22
CA LEU A 195 3.19 11.48 -0.58
C LEU A 195 3.31 11.48 0.94
N ALA A 196 4.45 11.02 1.45
CA ALA A 196 4.77 10.95 2.87
C ALA A 196 6.29 10.80 3.07
N GLU A 197 6.78 11.17 4.26
CA GLU A 197 8.19 11.01 4.61
C GLU A 197 8.63 9.55 4.67
N ASP A 198 7.75 8.65 5.13
CA ASP A 198 8.03 7.23 5.30
C ASP A 198 6.75 6.38 5.13
N LEU A 199 6.96 5.06 5.11
CA LEU A 199 5.88 4.09 4.97
C LEU A 199 4.89 4.14 6.15
N ASP A 200 5.37 4.44 7.35
CA ASP A 200 4.55 4.51 8.56
C ASP A 200 3.53 5.65 8.45
N SER A 201 4.02 6.85 8.11
CA SER A 201 3.21 8.04 7.89
C SER A 201 2.20 7.83 6.77
N TRP A 202 2.61 7.16 5.69
CA TRP A 202 1.72 6.86 4.57
C TRP A 202 0.63 5.85 4.95
N LEU A 203 0.97 4.78 5.67
CA LEU A 203 -0.01 3.78 6.10
C LEU A 203 -0.99 4.36 7.12
N GLN A 204 -0.51 5.21 8.04
CA GLN A 204 -1.35 5.95 8.97
C GLN A 204 -2.33 6.88 8.24
N TYR A 205 -1.89 7.52 7.15
CA TYR A 205 -2.75 8.31 6.29
C TYR A 205 -3.83 7.45 5.63
N LEU A 206 -3.45 6.30 5.04
CA LEU A 206 -4.39 5.37 4.42
C LEU A 206 -5.44 4.87 5.42
N MET A 207 -5.04 4.52 6.63
CA MET A 207 -5.96 4.08 7.68
C MET A 207 -6.98 5.18 8.03
N THR A 208 -6.50 6.42 8.17
CA THR A 208 -7.35 7.58 8.47
C THR A 208 -8.30 7.92 7.34
N ASN A 209 -7.89 7.71 6.09
CA ASN A 209 -8.61 8.16 4.89
C ASN A 209 -9.20 7.00 4.06
N ASP A 210 -9.47 5.85 4.67
CA ASP A 210 -10.09 4.67 4.04
C ASP A 210 -9.38 4.22 2.74
N GLY A 211 -8.05 4.29 2.73
CA GLY A 211 -7.22 3.88 1.60
C GLY A 211 -7.12 4.88 0.46
N ALA A 212 -7.57 6.13 0.63
CA ALA A 212 -7.21 7.20 -0.30
C ALA A 212 -5.70 7.45 -0.23
N TYR A 213 -5.02 7.52 -1.38
CA TYR A 213 -3.55 7.59 -1.43
C TYR A 213 -3.00 9.03 -1.34
N SER A 214 -3.85 10.04 -1.57
CA SER A 214 -3.51 11.46 -1.40
C SER A 214 -4.74 12.30 -1.03
N GLN A 215 -4.51 13.52 -0.53
CA GLN A 215 -5.57 14.47 -0.20
C GLN A 215 -6.40 14.87 -1.44
N ASP A 216 -5.75 15.00 -2.60
CA ASP A 216 -6.42 15.35 -3.85
C ASP A 216 -7.40 14.26 -4.29
N GLU A 217 -7.04 12.98 -4.14
CA GLU A 217 -7.95 11.87 -4.40
C GLU A 217 -9.08 11.83 -3.36
N PHE A 218 -8.76 12.01 -2.07
CA PHE A 218 -9.77 12.04 -1.02
C PHE A 218 -10.88 13.06 -1.33
N HIS A 219 -10.50 14.30 -1.69
CA HIS A 219 -11.44 15.37 -2.04
C HIS A 219 -12.21 15.12 -3.34
N GLN A 220 -11.59 14.55 -4.38
CA GLN A 220 -12.29 14.17 -5.62
C GLN A 220 -13.32 13.05 -5.36
N SER A 221 -12.95 12.10 -4.50
CA SER A 221 -13.76 10.94 -4.17
C SER A 221 -14.93 11.25 -3.24
N GLU A 222 -14.77 12.22 -2.34
CA GLU A 222 -15.80 12.75 -1.43
C GLU A 222 -16.83 13.58 -2.21
N ALA A 223 -16.36 14.42 -3.15
CA ALA A 223 -17.24 15.17 -4.05
C ALA A 223 -18.13 14.25 -4.90
N ALA A 224 -17.58 13.16 -5.44
CA ALA A 224 -18.35 12.16 -6.19
C ALA A 224 -19.37 11.39 -5.32
N TYR A 225 -19.02 11.09 -4.06
CA TYR A 225 -19.89 10.40 -3.11
C TYR A 225 -21.04 11.28 -2.59
N LEU A 226 -20.81 12.59 -2.43
CA LEU A 226 -21.86 13.54 -2.02
C LEU A 226 -22.83 13.86 -3.16
N MET A 227 -22.37 13.88 -4.42
CA MET A 227 -23.24 14.07 -5.59
C MET A 227 -24.18 12.88 -5.85
N THR A 228 -23.84 11.67 -5.40
CA THR A 228 -24.69 10.47 -5.54
C THR A 228 -25.75 10.30 -4.46
N ARG A 229 -25.78 11.19 -3.44
CA ARG A 229 -26.85 11.24 -2.41
C ARG A 229 -27.89 12.34 -2.65
N VAL A 230 -27.74 13.13 -3.71
CA VAL A 230 -28.73 14.13 -4.13
C VAL A 230 -29.34 13.67 -5.45
N THR A 231 -30.14 12.60 -5.40
CA THR A 231 -31.19 12.29 -6.38
C THR A 231 -32.26 11.44 -5.73
#